data_AF-A0A7C1JBR5-F1
#
_entry.id   AF-A0A7C1JBR5-F1
#
_cell.length_a   1.000
_cell.length_b   1.000
_cell.length_c   1.000
_cell.angle_alpha   90.00
_cell.angle_beta   90.00
_cell.angle_gamma   90.00
#
_symmetry.space_group_name_H-M   'P 1'
#
loop_
_entity.id
_entity.type
_entity.pdbx_description
1 polymer ?
#
loop_
_entity_poly.entity_id
_entity_poly.type
_entity_poly.pdbx_seq_one_letter_code
_entity_poly.pdbx_strand_id
1 'polypeptide(L)'
;MARRRAIVAVVMLILLAEGQGLGRQSPMPALSDAPCQERRLNEFLPNAQRDWNGDGVLDPGDDWIELHNAGSLPWDLKGWMLDDSDGPASSPPYVIPSGTVLAPGAYAVFYASVTGLDLHNTSDTVRLLAPDGSIVDLYTYYNAPRDRSYSLTEGCAWTLEFPPSPGRANGLARVFLPLVQRDAVW
;
A
#
# COMPACT_ATOMS: atom_id res chain seq x y z
N MET A 1 28.43 -14.73 -54.20
CA MET A 1 27.59 -13.53 -53.94
C MET A 1 26.18 -14.04 -53.64
N ALA A 2 25.44 -13.70 -52.57
CA ALA A 2 25.55 -12.72 -51.51
C ALA A 2 24.89 -13.30 -50.23
N ARG A 3 25.39 -12.90 -49.05
CA ARG A 3 24.83 -13.25 -47.73
C ARG A 3 23.68 -12.29 -47.38
N ARG A 4 22.59 -12.79 -46.80
CA ARG A 4 21.62 -11.96 -46.04
C ARG A 4 21.32 -12.63 -44.70
N ARG A 5 21.36 -11.81 -43.65
CA ARG A 5 21.45 -12.17 -42.22
C ARG A 5 20.08 -12.59 -41.65
N ALA A 6 20.15 -13.44 -40.63
CA ALA A 6 19.03 -13.98 -39.86
C ALA A 6 18.25 -12.89 -39.09
N ILE A 7 16.94 -13.08 -39.00
CA ILE A 7 16.07 -12.52 -37.96
C ILE A 7 15.41 -13.73 -37.31
N VAL A 8 15.71 -13.97 -36.04
CA VAL A 8 15.05 -14.99 -35.22
C VAL A 8 13.72 -14.38 -34.78
N ALA A 9 12.63 -14.84 -35.39
CA ALA A 9 11.28 -14.64 -34.88
C ALA A 9 10.97 -15.77 -33.91
N VAL A 10 10.88 -15.47 -32.61
CA VAL A 10 10.30 -16.43 -31.65
C VAL A 10 8.80 -16.20 -31.66
N VAL A 11 8.12 -17.08 -32.39
CA VAL A 11 6.68 -17.29 -32.31
C VAL A 11 6.41 -18.08 -31.04
N MET A 12 5.69 -17.50 -30.07
CA MET A 12 5.00 -18.28 -29.04
C MET A 12 3.51 -18.30 -29.38
N LEU A 13 3.12 -19.40 -30.01
CA LEU A 13 1.75 -19.87 -30.18
C LEU A 13 1.49 -20.88 -29.05
N ILE A 14 0.28 -20.88 -28.45
CA ILE A 14 -0.42 -21.92 -27.64
C ILE A 14 -1.31 -21.20 -26.61
N LEU A 15 -2.60 -21.45 -26.39
CA LEU A 15 -3.67 -22.24 -27.00
C LEU A 15 -4.97 -21.71 -26.35
N LEU A 16 -6.06 -21.55 -27.11
CA LEU A 16 -7.41 -21.32 -26.55
C LEU A 16 -7.89 -22.58 -25.85
N ALA A 17 -8.27 -22.45 -24.57
CA ALA A 17 -9.09 -23.42 -23.87
C ALA A 17 -10.14 -22.66 -23.05
N GLU A 18 -11.38 -22.69 -23.51
CA GLU A 18 -12.55 -22.33 -22.71
C GLU A 18 -12.98 -23.53 -21.88
N GLY A 19 -13.09 -23.35 -20.57
CA GLY A 19 -13.55 -24.35 -19.61
C GLY A 19 -13.84 -23.71 -18.27
N GLN A 20 -15.12 -23.67 -17.91
CA GLN A 20 -15.69 -23.07 -16.70
C GLN A 20 -15.08 -23.69 -15.43
N GLY A 21 -14.67 -22.86 -14.47
CA GLY A 21 -14.22 -23.31 -13.14
C GLY A 21 -13.57 -22.22 -12.31
N LEU A 22 -14.26 -21.83 -11.23
CA LEU A 22 -13.80 -21.26 -9.94
C LEU A 22 -12.60 -20.28 -9.95
N GLY A 23 -12.87 -19.06 -9.48
CA GLY A 23 -11.95 -17.93 -9.28
C GLY A 23 -10.46 -18.28 -9.25
N ARG A 24 -9.77 -17.94 -10.34
CA ARG A 24 -8.31 -17.82 -10.33
C ARG A 24 -7.97 -16.63 -9.45
N GLN A 25 -7.62 -16.89 -8.19
CA GLN A 25 -6.64 -16.05 -7.53
C GLN A 25 -5.43 -16.01 -8.48
N SER A 26 -5.12 -14.84 -9.03
CA SER A 26 -3.84 -14.65 -9.71
C SER A 26 -2.76 -15.15 -8.75
N PRO A 27 -1.81 -15.98 -9.19
CA PRO A 27 -0.70 -16.35 -8.33
C PRO A 27 -0.02 -15.05 -7.93
N MET A 28 -0.04 -14.74 -6.64
CA MET A 28 0.90 -13.77 -6.07
C MET A 28 2.28 -14.12 -6.63
N PRO A 29 3.09 -13.13 -7.05
CA PRO A 29 4.49 -13.40 -7.32
C PRO A 29 5.05 -14.18 -6.13
N ALA A 30 5.77 -15.28 -6.40
CA ALA A 30 6.44 -16.05 -5.37
C ALA A 30 7.16 -15.08 -4.42
N LEU A 31 6.97 -15.28 -3.11
CA LEU A 31 7.56 -14.48 -2.03
C LEU A 31 9.02 -14.17 -2.39
N SER A 32 9.28 -12.94 -2.84
CA SER A 32 10.64 -12.52 -3.08
C SER A 32 11.28 -12.30 -1.71
N ASP A 33 12.36 -13.00 -1.40
CA ASP A 33 13.23 -12.75 -0.24
C ASP A 33 13.94 -11.38 -0.33
N ALA A 34 13.48 -10.46 -1.18
CA ALA A 34 13.96 -9.10 -1.21
C ALA A 34 13.51 -8.41 0.08
N PRO A 35 14.43 -7.80 0.85
CA PRO A 35 14.03 -6.99 1.99
C PRO A 35 13.10 -5.88 1.49
N CYS A 36 12.08 -5.55 2.29
CA CYS A 36 11.20 -4.42 2.03
C CYS A 36 12.04 -3.19 1.64
N GLN A 37 11.55 -2.40 0.68
CA GLN A 37 12.17 -1.11 0.40
C GLN A 37 12.27 -0.28 1.69
N GLU A 38 13.41 0.39 1.92
CA GLU A 38 13.59 1.25 3.09
C GLU A 38 12.63 2.45 3.07
N ARG A 39 12.27 2.90 1.88
CA ARG A 39 11.33 3.99 1.61
C ARG A 39 10.13 3.39 0.90
N ARG A 40 8.98 3.33 1.58
CA ARG A 40 7.90 2.43 1.16
C ARG A 40 6.52 2.91 1.54
N LEU A 41 5.52 2.33 0.88
CA LEU A 41 4.17 2.26 1.43
C LEU A 41 4.22 1.44 2.73
N ASN A 42 3.49 1.88 3.74
CA ASN A 42 3.49 1.23 5.05
C ASN A 42 2.13 0.69 5.45
N GLU A 43 1.11 1.52 5.32
CA GLU A 43 -0.26 1.20 5.69
C GLU A 43 -1.18 2.09 4.86
N PHE A 44 -2.35 1.61 4.51
CA PHE A 44 -3.38 2.46 3.90
C PHE A 44 -4.77 1.94 4.27
N LEU A 45 -5.72 2.85 4.39
CA LEU A 45 -7.09 2.55 4.75
C LEU A 45 -8.01 3.14 3.68
N PRO A 46 -8.52 2.30 2.77
CA PRO A 46 -9.68 2.64 1.97
C PRO A 46 -10.97 2.35 2.77
N ASN A 47 -12.09 2.93 2.36
CA ASN A 47 -13.41 2.63 2.92
C ASN A 47 -13.55 2.98 4.43
N ALA A 48 -13.04 4.15 4.82
CA ALA A 48 -13.15 4.70 6.17
C ALA A 48 -14.60 4.73 6.65
N GLN A 49 -14.81 4.35 7.92
CA GLN A 49 -16.10 4.46 8.61
C GLN A 49 -16.00 5.25 9.92
N ARG A 50 -14.88 5.97 10.08
CA ARG A 50 -14.59 6.86 11.19
C ARG A 50 -13.95 8.11 10.64
N ASP A 51 -14.19 9.21 11.34
CA ASP A 51 -13.49 10.47 11.17
C ASP A 51 -12.03 10.28 11.61
N TRP A 52 -11.20 9.80 10.67
CA TRP A 52 -9.79 9.51 10.89
C TRP A 52 -8.97 10.80 10.81
N ASN A 53 -9.41 11.77 10.02
CA ASN A 53 -8.72 13.04 9.83
C ASN A 53 -9.00 14.05 10.96
N GLY A 54 -10.06 13.83 11.76
CA GLY A 54 -10.44 14.60 12.94
C GLY A 54 -11.15 15.93 12.66
N ASP A 55 -11.71 16.11 11.46
CA ASP A 55 -12.37 17.36 11.05
C ASP A 55 -13.85 17.45 11.46
N GLY A 56 -14.41 16.37 12.02
CA GLY A 56 -15.80 16.29 12.49
C GLY A 56 -16.80 15.84 11.43
N VAL A 57 -16.34 15.49 10.22
CA VAL A 57 -17.14 14.97 9.12
C VAL A 57 -16.67 13.55 8.81
N LEU A 58 -17.62 12.62 8.62
CA LEU A 58 -17.30 11.28 8.12
C LEU A 58 -17.58 11.24 6.61
N ASP A 59 -16.53 11.18 5.81
CA ASP A 59 -16.62 11.14 4.35
C ASP A 59 -15.40 10.41 3.71
N PRO A 60 -15.36 10.22 2.37
CA PRO A 60 -14.21 9.57 1.74
C PRO A 60 -12.86 10.28 1.94
N GLY A 61 -12.87 11.54 2.38
CA GLY A 61 -11.68 12.29 2.77
C GLY A 61 -10.96 11.71 3.99
N ASP A 62 -11.60 10.80 4.73
CA ASP A 62 -11.03 10.04 5.84
C ASP A 62 -10.19 8.84 5.39
N ASP A 63 -10.23 8.47 4.11
CA ASP A 63 -9.31 7.47 3.57
C ASP A 63 -7.88 8.01 3.60
N TRP A 64 -6.89 7.13 3.74
CA TRP A 64 -5.50 7.58 3.85
C TRP A 64 -4.47 6.56 3.39
N ILE A 65 -3.30 7.10 3.02
CA ILE A 65 -2.08 6.35 2.71
C ILE A 65 -0.98 6.80 3.67
N GLU A 66 -0.22 5.85 4.18
CA GLU A 66 0.93 6.09 5.03
C GLU A 66 2.24 5.62 4.40
N LEU A 67 3.25 6.47 4.48
CA LEU A 67 4.63 6.18 4.14
C LEU A 67 5.46 5.94 5.39
N HIS A 68 6.45 5.05 5.31
CA HIS A 68 7.41 4.80 6.37
C HIS A 68 8.85 4.88 5.82
N ASN A 69 9.70 5.60 6.55
CA ASN A 69 11.14 5.58 6.34
C ASN A 69 11.78 4.54 7.27
N ALA A 70 11.88 3.29 6.82
CA ALA A 70 12.58 2.21 7.51
C ALA A 70 14.12 2.31 7.35
N GLY A 71 14.62 3.28 6.60
CA GLY A 71 16.05 3.52 6.39
C GLY A 71 16.72 4.25 7.56
N SER A 72 18.04 4.37 7.48
CA SER A 72 18.87 5.03 8.51
C SER A 72 19.14 6.52 8.26
N LEU A 73 18.69 7.04 7.12
CA LEU A 73 18.88 8.44 6.72
C LEU A 73 17.54 9.17 6.57
N PRO A 74 17.49 10.49 6.78
CA PRO A 74 16.31 11.28 6.46
C PRO A 74 15.89 11.11 5.00
N TRP A 75 14.59 11.05 4.76
CA TRP A 75 13.99 10.97 3.43
C TRP A 75 13.23 12.25 3.12
N ASP A 76 13.81 13.09 2.26
CA ASP A 76 13.12 14.25 1.68
C ASP A 76 12.11 13.77 0.62
N LEU A 77 10.84 14.06 0.87
CA LEU A 77 9.73 13.66 0.00
C LEU A 77 9.41 14.71 -1.07
N LYS A 78 10.22 15.77 -1.23
CA LYS A 78 9.99 16.77 -2.26
C LYS A 78 9.84 16.12 -3.64
N GLY A 79 8.67 16.33 -4.25
CA GLY A 79 8.35 15.86 -5.59
C GLY A 79 8.04 14.37 -5.70
N TRP A 80 8.10 13.62 -4.60
CA TRP A 80 7.53 12.27 -4.57
C TRP A 80 6.01 12.36 -4.72
N MET A 81 5.40 11.30 -5.23
CA MET A 81 3.98 11.29 -5.53
C MET A 81 3.27 10.07 -4.95
N LEU A 82 2.02 10.28 -4.55
CA LEU A 82 1.06 9.24 -4.24
C LEU A 82 0.00 9.19 -5.32
N ASP A 83 -0.49 8.00 -5.63
CA ASP A 83 -1.44 7.80 -6.72
C ASP A 83 -2.35 6.60 -6.47
N ASP A 84 -3.57 6.63 -6.99
CA ASP A 84 -4.61 5.63 -6.75
C ASP A 84 -4.81 4.65 -7.93
N SER A 85 -4.45 4.99 -9.17
CA SER A 85 -4.31 4.05 -10.31
C SER A 85 -3.76 4.74 -11.57
N ASP A 86 -3.52 4.01 -12.67
CA ASP A 86 -3.32 4.60 -14.03
C ASP A 86 -4.52 4.40 -14.96
N GLY A 87 -5.70 4.18 -14.40
CA GLY A 87 -6.93 4.05 -15.18
C GLY A 87 -7.43 5.40 -15.72
N PRO A 88 -8.24 5.41 -16.80
CA PRO A 88 -8.86 6.63 -17.31
C PRO A 88 -9.87 7.29 -16.33
N ALA A 89 -10.16 6.63 -15.21
CA ALA A 89 -10.98 7.14 -14.12
C ALA A 89 -10.16 7.44 -12.85
N SER A 90 -8.82 7.44 -12.93
CA SER A 90 -7.94 7.72 -11.79
C SER A 90 -7.91 9.20 -11.45
N SER A 91 -7.60 9.49 -10.19
CA SER A 91 -7.25 10.84 -9.78
C SER A 91 -5.89 11.23 -10.38
N PRO A 92 -5.58 12.53 -10.50
CA PRO A 92 -4.20 12.95 -10.77
C PRO A 92 -3.31 12.59 -9.57
N PRO A 93 -2.05 12.19 -9.78
CA PRO A 93 -1.12 11.92 -8.69
C PRO A 93 -0.97 13.13 -7.76
N TYR A 94 -0.98 12.88 -6.46
CA TYR A 94 -0.70 13.90 -5.45
C TYR A 94 0.81 14.11 -5.31
N VAL A 95 1.29 15.31 -5.63
CA VAL A 95 2.70 15.70 -5.46
C VAL A 95 2.93 16.16 -4.02
N ILE A 96 3.80 15.45 -3.30
CA ILE A 96 4.14 15.79 -1.92
C ILE A 96 4.92 17.12 -1.89
N PRO A 97 4.45 18.13 -1.13
CA PRO A 97 5.06 19.44 -1.12
C PRO A 97 6.46 19.40 -0.49
N SER A 98 7.32 20.30 -0.97
CA SER A 98 8.64 20.51 -0.38
C SER A 98 8.55 20.86 1.11
N GLY A 99 9.54 20.39 1.88
CA GLY A 99 9.58 20.60 3.33
C GLY A 99 9.06 19.39 4.14
N THR A 100 8.49 18.40 3.46
CA THR A 100 8.14 17.11 4.07
C THR A 100 9.38 16.22 4.11
N VAL A 101 9.94 15.99 5.30
CA VAL A 101 11.11 15.14 5.51
C VAL A 101 10.80 14.11 6.60
N LEU A 102 10.92 12.83 6.27
CA LEU A 102 10.76 11.74 7.25
C LEU A 102 12.13 11.43 7.86
N ALA A 103 12.24 11.61 9.18
CA ALA A 103 13.39 11.09 9.91
C ALA A 103 13.47 9.55 9.83
N PRO A 104 14.62 8.93 10.15
CA PRO A 104 14.71 7.47 10.28
C PRO A 104 13.63 6.93 11.24
N GLY A 105 12.89 5.91 10.81
CA GLY A 105 11.79 5.30 11.54
C GLY A 105 10.50 6.12 11.62
N ALA A 106 10.43 7.27 10.94
CA ALA A 106 9.25 8.13 10.96
C ALA A 106 8.20 7.70 9.92
N TYR A 107 6.94 8.01 10.24
CA TYR A 107 5.76 7.77 9.43
C TYR A 107 5.18 9.10 8.94
N ALA A 108 4.52 9.08 7.78
CA ALA A 108 3.74 10.22 7.29
C ALA A 108 2.42 9.75 6.70
N VAL A 109 1.32 10.28 7.23
CA VAL A 109 -0.04 9.95 6.83
C VAL A 109 -0.57 11.04 5.91
N PHE A 110 -1.19 10.64 4.80
CA PHE A 110 -1.77 11.50 3.80
C PHE A 110 -3.24 11.13 3.61
N TYR A 111 -4.13 11.99 4.13
CA TYR A 111 -5.58 11.83 4.02
C TYR A 111 -6.08 12.25 2.64
N ALA A 112 -7.11 11.56 2.14
CA ALA A 112 -7.77 11.85 0.88
C ALA A 112 -8.35 13.28 0.82
N SER A 113 -8.77 13.84 1.97
CA SER A 113 -9.20 15.25 2.06
C SER A 113 -8.10 16.25 1.69
N VAL A 114 -6.83 15.84 1.82
CA VAL A 114 -5.65 16.66 1.45
C VAL A 114 -5.14 16.28 0.06
N THR A 115 -5.06 14.99 -0.24
CA THR A 115 -4.44 14.50 -1.48
C THR A 115 -5.37 14.60 -2.68
N GLY A 116 -6.68 14.53 -2.46
CA GLY A 116 -7.70 14.40 -3.50
C GLY A 116 -7.72 13.04 -4.19
N LEU A 117 -7.01 12.04 -3.67
CA LEU A 117 -7.04 10.66 -4.19
C LEU A 117 -8.33 9.95 -3.78
N ASP A 118 -8.91 9.17 -4.68
CA ASP A 118 -10.16 8.44 -4.49
C ASP A 118 -9.86 6.93 -4.41
N LEU A 119 -9.65 6.44 -3.18
CA LEU A 119 -9.32 5.03 -2.94
C LEU A 119 -10.58 4.16 -3.07
N HIS A 120 -10.84 3.63 -4.27
CA HIS A 120 -12.10 2.96 -4.55
C HIS A 120 -12.34 1.72 -3.67
N ASN A 121 -13.57 1.60 -3.15
CA ASN A 121 -13.95 0.50 -2.25
C ASN A 121 -13.94 -0.90 -2.92
N THR A 122 -14.13 -0.99 -4.24
CA THR A 122 -14.21 -2.28 -4.94
C THR A 122 -12.85 -2.83 -5.34
N SER A 123 -11.94 -1.97 -5.78
CA SER A 123 -10.57 -2.31 -6.14
C SER A 123 -9.82 -1.05 -6.49
N ASP A 124 -8.55 -0.95 -6.10
CA ASP A 124 -7.68 0.10 -6.59
C ASP A 124 -6.19 -0.27 -6.46
N THR A 125 -5.29 0.61 -6.89
CA THR A 125 -3.84 0.41 -6.74
C THR A 125 -3.15 1.62 -6.13
N VAL A 126 -2.80 1.53 -4.84
CA VAL A 126 -1.99 2.56 -4.19
C VAL A 126 -0.56 2.49 -4.72
N ARG A 127 -0.02 3.62 -5.18
CA ARG A 127 1.35 3.72 -5.72
C ARG A 127 2.16 4.81 -5.03
N LEU A 128 3.43 4.52 -4.80
CA LEU A 128 4.46 5.49 -4.46
C LEU A 128 5.36 5.69 -5.68
N LEU A 129 5.45 6.92 -6.17
CA LEU A 129 6.28 7.28 -7.30
C LEU A 129 7.41 8.22 -6.86
N ALA A 130 8.60 8.01 -7.44
CA ALA A 130 9.72 8.92 -7.31
C ALA A 130 9.49 10.22 -8.13
N PRO A 131 10.28 11.29 -7.89
CA PRO A 131 10.12 12.55 -8.61
C PRO A 131 10.29 12.49 -10.13
N ASP A 132 10.93 11.45 -10.65
CA ASP A 132 11.05 11.20 -12.09
C ASP A 132 9.85 10.45 -12.70
N GLY A 133 8.85 10.10 -11.87
CA GLY A 133 7.66 9.36 -12.25
C GLY A 133 7.83 7.84 -12.23
N SER A 134 8.99 7.30 -11.85
CA SER A 134 9.16 5.86 -11.69
C SER A 134 8.40 5.33 -10.47
N ILE A 135 7.75 4.18 -10.62
CA ILE A 135 7.07 3.51 -9.50
C ILE A 135 8.12 2.86 -8.60
N VAL A 136 8.10 3.24 -7.32
CA VAL A 136 8.99 2.71 -6.28
C VAL A 136 8.31 1.59 -5.51
N ASP A 137 7.02 1.72 -5.24
CA ASP A 137 6.23 0.74 -4.52
C ASP A 137 4.76 0.80 -4.98
N LEU A 138 4.06 -0.33 -4.92
CA LEU A 138 2.64 -0.39 -5.22
C LEU A 138 1.94 -1.52 -4.47
N TYR A 139 0.63 -1.36 -4.29
CA TYR A 139 -0.22 -2.45 -3.86
C TYR A 139 -1.62 -2.35 -4.46
N THR A 140 -2.04 -3.42 -5.13
CA THR A 140 -3.41 -3.56 -5.65
C THR A 140 -4.26 -4.33 -4.66
N TYR A 141 -5.43 -3.78 -4.33
CA TYR A 141 -6.40 -4.42 -3.44
C TYR A 141 -7.75 -4.60 -4.13
N TYR A 142 -8.59 -5.45 -3.53
CA TYR A 142 -9.94 -5.76 -3.98
C TYR A 142 -10.86 -5.88 -2.77
N ASN A 143 -12.11 -5.45 -2.93
CA ASN A 143 -13.17 -5.50 -1.92
C ASN A 143 -12.71 -4.95 -0.56
N ALA A 144 -12.39 -3.65 -0.53
CA ALA A 144 -11.92 -2.96 0.65
C ALA A 144 -12.88 -3.20 1.84
N PRO A 145 -12.42 -3.85 2.93
CA PRO A 145 -13.20 -3.95 4.14
C PRO A 145 -13.43 -2.57 4.75
N ARG A 146 -14.61 -2.37 5.31
CA ARG A 146 -14.94 -1.16 6.07
C ARG A 146 -14.00 -1.00 7.27
N ASP A 147 -13.40 0.17 7.40
CA ASP A 147 -12.63 0.60 8.58
C ASP A 147 -11.49 -0.36 8.97
N ARG A 148 -10.87 -0.99 7.97
CA ARG A 148 -9.64 -1.77 8.17
C ARG A 148 -8.60 -1.33 7.17
N SER A 149 -7.39 -1.20 7.69
CA SER A 149 -6.21 -0.90 6.89
C SER A 149 -5.59 -2.17 6.34
N TYR A 150 -4.95 -2.02 5.18
CA TYR A 150 -3.93 -2.93 4.70
C TYR A 150 -2.61 -2.46 5.30
N SER A 151 -1.99 -3.29 6.13
CA SER A 151 -0.76 -2.95 6.86
C SER A 151 0.38 -3.83 6.39
N LEU A 152 1.55 -3.24 6.14
CA LEU A 152 2.76 -4.00 5.84
C LEU A 152 3.37 -4.55 7.14
N THR A 153 3.61 -5.86 7.17
CA THR A 153 4.29 -6.52 8.29
C THR A 153 5.81 -6.34 8.22
N GLU A 154 6.51 -6.59 9.34
CA GLU A 154 7.98 -6.64 9.38
C GLU A 154 8.57 -7.67 8.38
N GLY A 155 7.80 -8.72 8.05
CA GLY A 155 8.15 -9.73 7.06
C GLY A 155 7.80 -9.36 5.61
N CYS A 156 7.44 -8.10 5.34
CA CYS A 156 7.12 -7.60 4.00
C CYS A 156 5.88 -8.21 3.34
N ALA A 157 4.98 -8.75 4.16
CA ALA A 157 3.68 -9.21 3.72
C ALA A 157 2.59 -8.20 4.13
N TRP A 158 1.68 -7.90 3.22
CA TRP A 158 0.49 -7.11 3.52
C TRP A 158 -0.55 -7.93 4.27
N THR A 159 -1.16 -7.34 5.30
CA THR A 159 -2.18 -7.98 6.14
C THR A 159 -3.37 -7.06 6.41
N LEU A 160 -4.52 -7.65 6.72
CA LEU A 160 -5.73 -6.97 7.21
C LEU A 160 -6.01 -7.30 8.69
N GLU A 161 -5.09 -7.99 9.36
CA GLU A 161 -5.25 -8.49 10.73
C GLU A 161 -4.91 -7.43 11.79
N PHE A 162 -4.16 -6.40 11.42
CA PHE A 162 -3.79 -5.33 12.34
C PHE A 162 -4.90 -4.26 12.38
N PRO A 163 -5.15 -3.67 13.56
CA PRO A 163 -5.95 -2.46 13.61
C PRO A 163 -5.23 -1.31 12.88
N PRO A 164 -5.97 -0.34 12.31
CA PRO A 164 -5.36 0.83 11.71
C PRO A 164 -4.49 1.59 12.71
N SER A 165 -3.29 1.99 12.28
CA SER A 165 -2.26 2.59 13.13
C SER A 165 -1.63 3.87 12.55
N PRO A 166 -2.43 4.86 12.10
CA PRO A 166 -1.89 6.06 11.46
C PRO A 166 -0.88 6.79 12.37
N GLY A 167 0.29 7.07 11.81
CA GLY A 167 1.44 7.71 12.44
C GLY A 167 2.26 6.78 13.34
N ARG A 168 2.03 5.46 13.34
CA ARG A 168 2.63 4.52 14.30
C ARG A 168 3.02 3.20 13.63
N ALA A 169 3.78 2.39 14.38
CA ALA A 169 4.15 1.06 13.92
C ALA A 169 2.94 0.12 13.84
N ASN A 170 2.86 -0.59 12.71
CA ASN A 170 1.91 -1.66 12.46
C ASN A 170 2.06 -2.81 13.48
N GLY A 171 0.95 -3.38 13.93
CA GLY A 171 1.01 -4.58 14.78
C GLY A 171 -0.33 -4.92 15.42
N LEU A 172 -0.44 -6.13 15.97
CA LEU A 172 -1.63 -6.55 16.70
C LEU A 172 -1.94 -5.59 17.85
N ALA A 173 -3.23 -5.31 18.06
CA ALA A 173 -3.68 -4.66 19.28
C ALA A 173 -3.17 -5.47 20.48
N ARG A 174 -2.37 -4.84 21.34
CA ARG A 174 -1.95 -5.48 22.59
C ARG A 174 -3.20 -5.64 23.47
N VAL A 175 -3.74 -6.85 23.53
CA VAL A 175 -4.75 -7.19 24.53
C VAL A 175 -4.04 -7.25 25.88
N PHE A 176 -4.15 -6.18 26.66
CA PHE A 176 -3.86 -6.25 28.08
C PHE A 176 -4.95 -7.09 28.73
N LEU A 177 -4.76 -8.40 28.78
CA LEU A 177 -5.52 -9.21 29.73
C LEU A 177 -5.15 -8.69 31.13
N PRO A 178 -6.11 -8.23 31.95
CA PRO A 178 -5.78 -7.94 33.34
C PRO A 178 -5.19 -9.21 33.93
N LEU A 179 -3.99 -9.10 34.50
CA LEU A 179 -3.39 -10.19 35.26
C LEU A 179 -4.41 -10.55 36.34
N VAL A 180 -5.08 -11.70 36.19
CA VAL A 180 -5.74 -12.32 37.33
C VAL A 180 -4.59 -12.75 38.23
N GLN A 181 -4.25 -11.87 39.16
CA GLN A 181 -3.39 -12.18 40.27
C GLN A 181 -4.12 -13.28 41.03
N ARG A 182 -3.71 -14.53 40.80
CA ARG A 182 -4.16 -15.64 41.64
C ARG A 182 -3.56 -15.35 43.00
N ASP A 183 -4.35 -14.74 43.87
CA ASP A 183 -4.04 -14.69 45.29
C ASP A 183 -3.81 -16.12 45.73
N ALA A 184 -2.54 -16.40 46.04
CA ALA A 184 -2.14 -17.63 46.71
C ALA A 184 -2.83 -17.62 48.07
N VAL A 185 -3.90 -18.41 48.19
CA VAL A 185 -4.48 -18.75 49.49
C VAL A 185 -3.47 -19.71 50.13
N TRP A 186 -2.80 -19.24 51.17
CA TRP A 186 -1.99 -20.05 52.07
C TRP A 186 -2.86 -20.93 52.96
#